data_AF-A0A0J7LAT3-F1
#
_entry.id   AF-A0A0J7LAT3-F1
#
_cell.length_a   1.000
_cell.length_b   1.000
_cell.length_c   1.000
_cell.angle_alpha   90.00
_cell.angle_beta   90.00
_cell.angle_gamma   90.00
#
_symmetry.space_group_name_H-M   'P 1'
#
loop_
_entity.id
_entity.type
_entity.pdbx_description
1 polymer ?
#
loop_
_entity_poly.entity_id
_entity_poly.type
_entity_poly.pdbx_seq_one_letter_code
_entity_poly.pdbx_strand_id
1 'polypeptide(L)'
;MKYPLKWIRDAHTGALSIVVSEPLTRWYVLLDAAGFVPTNNLDLSIFKPDFVCVSFYKMFGYPTGIGALLVKNSSSDILEKIYYGGGTVDVALSSEMFHKKRQVLHQR
;
A
#
# COMPACT_ATOMS: atom_id res chain seq x y z
N MET A 1 8.50 15.98 -16.67
CA MET A 1 8.69 14.64 -16.06
C MET A 1 7.77 14.56 -14.84
N LYS A 2 6.66 13.79 -14.91
CA LYS A 2 5.54 13.96 -13.95
C LYS A 2 5.80 13.33 -12.57
N TYR A 3 6.63 12.27 -12.47
CA TYR A 3 7.05 11.66 -11.20
C TYR A 3 8.47 11.05 -11.31
N PRO A 4 9.40 11.32 -10.38
CA PRO A 4 10.74 10.74 -10.38
C PRO A 4 10.73 9.33 -9.75
N LEU A 5 10.21 8.33 -10.48
CA LEU A 5 10.12 6.95 -9.98
C LEU A 5 11.47 6.32 -9.56
N LYS A 6 12.59 6.89 -10.03
CA LYS A 6 13.95 6.53 -9.57
C LYS A 6 14.13 6.69 -8.06
N TRP A 7 13.40 7.61 -7.43
CA TRP A 7 13.48 7.86 -5.98
C TRP A 7 13.03 6.67 -5.15
N ILE A 8 12.24 5.76 -5.71
CA ILE A 8 11.87 4.51 -5.03
C ILE A 8 13.14 3.75 -4.65
N ARG A 9 14.04 3.56 -5.64
CA ARG A 9 15.32 2.89 -5.42
C ARG A 9 16.21 3.69 -4.48
N ASP A 10 16.30 5.00 -4.70
CA ASP A 10 17.19 5.86 -3.90
C ASP A 10 16.80 5.81 -2.41
N ALA A 11 15.50 5.87 -2.10
CA ALA A 11 14.97 5.71 -0.75
C ALA A 11 15.32 4.35 -0.14
N HIS A 12 15.11 3.25 -0.88
CA HIS A 12 15.48 1.91 -0.43
C HIS A 12 16.97 1.73 -0.18
N THR A 13 17.82 2.45 -0.92
CA THR A 13 19.28 2.45 -0.71
C THR A 13 19.75 3.36 0.42
N GLY A 14 18.83 3.97 1.18
CA GLY A 14 19.17 4.80 2.33
C GLY A 14 19.57 6.23 1.97
N ALA A 15 19.16 6.76 0.81
CA ALA A 15 19.41 8.17 0.46
C ALA A 15 18.87 9.15 1.54
N LEU A 16 17.81 8.75 2.25
CA LEU A 16 17.22 9.53 3.34
C LEU A 16 17.91 9.31 4.70
N SER A 17 18.71 8.24 4.86
CA SER A 17 19.42 7.92 6.11
C SER A 17 20.45 9.00 6.50
N ILE A 18 21.04 9.67 5.50
CA ILE A 18 21.94 10.83 5.72
C ILE A 18 21.18 11.98 6.38
N VAL A 19 19.92 12.20 6.00
CA VAL A 19 19.11 13.32 6.49
C VAL A 19 18.68 13.09 7.94
N VAL A 20 18.39 11.84 8.32
CA VAL A 20 17.92 11.50 9.67
C VAL A 20 19.05 11.14 10.64
N SER A 21 20.32 11.16 10.19
CA SER A 21 21.49 10.75 11.00
C SER A 21 21.37 9.34 11.60
N GLU A 22 20.57 8.48 10.97
CA GLU A 22 20.37 7.09 11.38
C GLU A 22 20.77 6.15 10.24
N PRO A 23 21.93 5.49 10.33
CA PRO A 23 22.48 4.70 9.22
C PRO A 23 21.76 3.36 9.00
N LEU A 24 20.94 2.90 9.94
CA LEU A 24 20.31 1.58 9.94
C LEU A 24 18.79 1.61 9.70
N THR A 25 18.24 2.76 9.31
CA THR A 25 16.81 2.92 9.07
C THR A 25 16.39 2.25 7.76
N ARG A 26 15.48 1.28 7.84
CA ARG A 26 14.82 0.70 6.66
C ARG A 26 13.70 1.62 6.20
N TRP A 27 13.84 2.17 5.00
CA TRP A 27 12.84 3.04 4.40
C TRP A 27 11.82 2.25 3.58
N TYR A 28 10.55 2.64 3.70
CA TYR A 28 9.45 2.11 2.89
C TYR A 28 8.89 3.20 1.99
N VAL A 29 8.43 2.83 0.81
CA VAL A 29 7.93 3.75 -0.20
C VAL A 29 6.46 3.47 -0.50
N LEU A 30 5.61 4.44 -0.18
CA LEU A 30 4.23 4.53 -0.65
C LEU A 30 4.16 5.42 -1.89
N LEU A 31 3.79 4.81 -3.03
CA LEU A 31 3.57 5.52 -4.28
C LEU A 31 2.08 5.88 -4.40
N ASP A 32 1.75 7.17 -4.31
CA ASP A 32 0.43 7.66 -4.75
C ASP A 32 0.37 7.67 -6.28
N ALA A 33 -0.27 6.65 -6.83
CA ALA A 33 -0.39 6.46 -8.26
C ALA A 33 -1.77 6.90 -8.79
N ALA A 34 -2.67 7.43 -7.96
CA ALA A 34 -4.06 7.69 -8.32
C ALA A 34 -4.21 8.67 -9.50
N GLY A 35 -3.33 9.68 -9.59
CA GLY A 35 -3.27 10.61 -10.73
C GLY A 35 -2.34 10.16 -11.86
N PHE A 36 -1.53 9.13 -11.64
CA PHE A 36 -0.53 8.65 -12.59
C PHE A 36 -1.10 7.57 -13.52
N VAL A 37 -1.66 6.51 -12.95
CA VAL A 37 -2.15 5.33 -13.70
C VAL A 37 -3.27 5.59 -14.70
N PRO A 38 -4.12 6.65 -14.58
CA PRO A 38 -5.11 6.94 -15.63
C PRO A 38 -4.51 7.38 -16.97
N THR A 39 -3.28 7.89 -16.96
CA THR A 39 -2.65 8.49 -18.16
C THR A 39 -1.26 7.94 -18.45
N ASN A 40 -0.76 6.97 -17.66
CA ASN A 40 0.58 6.40 -17.77
C ASN A 40 0.57 4.94 -17.35
N ASN A 41 1.46 4.14 -17.94
CA ASN A 41 1.67 2.76 -17.52
C ASN A 41 2.63 2.71 -16.32
N LEU A 42 2.19 2.06 -15.24
CA LEU A 42 3.03 1.76 -14.08
C LEU A 42 3.43 0.28 -14.12
N ASP A 43 4.68 0.01 -14.51
CA ASP A 43 5.23 -1.34 -14.52
C ASP A 43 5.88 -1.68 -13.18
N LEU A 44 5.18 -2.50 -12.38
CA LEU A 44 5.66 -2.98 -11.09
C LEU A 44 6.73 -4.09 -11.21
N SER A 45 7.04 -4.56 -12.42
CA SER A 45 8.22 -5.41 -12.68
C SER A 45 9.52 -4.59 -12.62
N ILE A 46 9.45 -3.31 -13.02
CA ILE A 46 10.57 -2.37 -13.07
C ILE A 46 10.64 -1.55 -11.78
N PHE A 47 9.54 -0.92 -11.38
CA PHE A 47 9.47 -0.08 -10.19
C PHE A 47 8.90 -0.89 -9.03
N LYS A 48 9.60 -0.90 -7.89
CA LYS A 48 9.30 -1.81 -6.76
C LYS A 48 8.91 -1.08 -5.47
N PRO A 49 7.92 -0.16 -5.47
CA PRO A 49 7.46 0.46 -4.23
C PRO A 49 6.88 -0.60 -3.28
N ASP A 50 6.84 -0.28 -1.99
CA ASP A 50 6.28 -1.16 -0.97
C ASP A 50 4.75 -1.13 -0.99
N PHE A 51 4.20 0.05 -1.30
CA PHE A 51 2.77 0.29 -1.33
C PHE A 51 2.41 1.14 -2.55
N VAL A 52 1.28 0.86 -3.19
CA VAL A 52 0.74 1.65 -4.31
C VAL A 52 -0.72 1.95 -4.08
N CYS A 53 -1.06 3.23 -4.00
CA CYS A 53 -2.45 3.69 -3.90
C CYS A 53 -3.02 3.98 -5.30
N VAL A 54 -4.20 3.44 -5.61
CA VAL A 54 -4.93 3.70 -6.86
C VAL A 54 -6.39 4.08 -6.59
N SER A 55 -6.95 4.91 -7.46
CA SER A 55 -8.37 5.28 -7.43
C SER A 55 -9.07 4.78 -8.69
N PHE A 56 -10.06 3.91 -8.55
CA PHE A 56 -10.76 3.32 -9.70
C PHE A 56 -11.59 4.35 -10.45
N TYR A 57 -12.23 5.27 -9.73
CA TYR A 57 -12.91 6.42 -10.34
C TYR A 57 -11.99 7.22 -11.29
N LYS A 58 -10.71 7.41 -10.95
CA LYS A 58 -9.80 8.18 -11.81
C LYS A 58 -9.39 7.40 -13.06
N MET A 59 -9.36 6.07 -12.98
CA MET A 59 -9.01 5.21 -14.12
C MET A 59 -10.20 4.96 -15.06
N PHE A 60 -11.40 4.78 -14.51
CA PHE A 60 -12.58 4.29 -15.24
C PHE A 60 -13.74 5.30 -15.29
N GLY A 61 -13.65 6.42 -14.57
CA GLY A 61 -14.71 7.44 -14.48
C GLY A 61 -15.87 7.11 -13.52
N TYR A 62 -15.99 5.86 -13.05
CA TYR A 62 -17.03 5.39 -12.12
C TYR A 62 -16.62 4.01 -11.54
N PRO A 63 -17.11 3.59 -10.34
CA PRO A 63 -17.82 4.36 -9.31
C PRO A 63 -16.87 5.21 -8.45
N THR A 64 -17.40 6.25 -7.83
CA THR A 64 -16.70 7.03 -6.80
C THR A 64 -16.58 6.21 -5.50
N GLY A 65 -15.58 6.53 -4.68
CA GLY A 65 -15.40 5.89 -3.37
C GLY A 65 -14.72 4.51 -3.38
N ILE A 66 -14.35 3.97 -4.55
CA ILE A 66 -13.60 2.71 -4.67
C ILE A 66 -12.16 2.97 -5.12
N GLY A 67 -11.23 2.29 -4.45
CA GLY A 67 -9.82 2.26 -4.80
C GLY A 67 -9.17 0.98 -4.29
N ALA A 68 -7.86 0.87 -4.48
CA ALA A 68 -7.09 -0.24 -3.98
C ALA A 68 -5.74 0.23 -3.43
N LEU A 69 -5.24 -0.50 -2.45
CA LEU A 69 -3.87 -0.43 -1.99
C LEU A 69 -3.19 -1.73 -2.38
N LEU A 70 -2.24 -1.66 -3.31
CA LEU A 70 -1.39 -2.80 -3.62
C LEU A 70 -0.26 -2.81 -2.60
N VAL A 71 -0.05 -3.97 -1.98
CA VAL A 71 0.95 -4.18 -0.93
C VAL A 71 1.97 -5.19 -1.41
N LYS A 72 3.25 -4.86 -1.31
CA LYS A 72 4.34 -5.79 -1.58
C LYS A 72 4.40 -6.83 -0.45
N ASN A 73 4.41 -8.11 -0.80
CA ASN A 73 4.43 -9.21 0.18
C ASN A 73 5.59 -9.11 1.20
N SER A 74 6.75 -8.59 0.79
CA SER A 74 7.92 -8.41 1.69
C SER A 74 7.80 -7.26 2.68
N SER A 75 6.71 -6.49 2.58
CA SER A 75 6.46 -5.25 3.33
C SER A 75 5.07 -5.28 3.96
N SER A 76 4.37 -6.41 3.90
CA SER A 76 3.03 -6.56 4.45
C SER A 76 3.02 -6.69 5.97
N ASP A 77 4.14 -7.16 6.53
CA ASP A 77 4.39 -7.35 7.96
C ASP A 77 4.34 -6.04 8.77
N ILE A 78 4.61 -4.90 8.13
CA ILE A 78 4.55 -3.59 8.79
C ILE A 78 3.16 -2.96 8.82
N LEU A 79 2.17 -3.56 8.13
CA LEU A 79 0.81 -3.03 8.11
C LEU A 79 -0.03 -3.63 9.23
N GLU A 80 -0.53 -2.77 10.11
CA GLU A 80 -1.52 -3.16 11.11
C GLU A 80 -2.93 -3.01 10.57
N LYS A 81 -3.73 -4.08 10.68
CA LYS A 81 -5.12 -4.07 10.26
C LYS A 81 -5.98 -3.33 11.29
N ILE A 82 -6.23 -2.04 11.04
CA ILE A 82 -7.05 -1.18 11.92
C ILE A 82 -8.56 -1.31 11.69
N TYR A 83 -8.99 -1.73 10.49
CA TYR A 83 -10.40 -1.87 10.12
C TYR A 83 -10.70 -3.25 9.52
N TYR A 84 -11.88 -3.78 9.80
CA TYR A 84 -12.39 -5.04 9.26
C TYR A 84 -13.91 -4.90 9.06
N GLY A 85 -14.39 -5.35 7.90
CA GLY A 85 -15.80 -5.45 7.54
C GLY A 85 -16.22 -6.90 7.29
N GLY A 86 -17.50 -7.12 6.98
CA GLY A 86 -18.02 -8.45 6.63
C GLY A 86 -17.16 -9.12 5.54
N GLY A 87 -16.61 -10.30 5.85
CA GLY A 87 -15.68 -11.06 4.98
C GLY A 87 -14.20 -11.04 5.41
N THR A 88 -13.80 -10.12 6.30
CA THR A 88 -12.40 -9.94 6.75
C THR A 88 -12.16 -10.22 8.24
N VAL A 89 -13.18 -10.77 8.91
CA VAL A 89 -13.23 -11.21 10.32
C VAL A 89 -13.39 -12.73 10.33
N ASP A 90 -12.68 -13.44 11.22
CA ASP A 90 -12.88 -14.89 11.38
C ASP A 90 -14.09 -15.18 12.27
N VAL A 91 -14.32 -14.35 13.29
CA VAL A 91 -15.47 -14.44 14.20
C VAL A 91 -15.86 -13.04 14.65
N ALA A 92 -17.15 -12.71 14.52
CA ALA A 92 -17.78 -11.59 15.20
C ALA A 92 -19.03 -12.12 15.90
N LEU A 93 -19.14 -11.94 17.22
CA LEU A 93 -20.36 -12.27 17.96
C LEU A 93 -21.22 -11.02 18.07
N SER A 94 -22.51 -11.12 17.78
CA SER A 94 -23.46 -10.00 17.94
C SER A 94 -23.95 -9.85 19.39
N SER A 95 -23.79 -10.90 20.21
CA SER A 95 -24.21 -10.96 21.60
C SER A 95 -23.17 -10.40 22.58
N GLU A 96 -21.92 -10.25 22.16
CA GLU A 96 -20.81 -9.75 22.99
C GLU A 96 -19.87 -8.88 22.15
N MET A 97 -19.15 -7.94 22.77
CA MET A 97 -18.18 -7.08 22.07
C MET A 97 -16.86 -7.83 21.77
N PHE A 98 -16.97 -8.98 21.09
CA PHE A 98 -15.86 -9.86 20.73
C PHE A 98 -15.71 -9.94 19.21
N HIS A 99 -14.53 -9.57 18.72
CA HIS A 99 -14.15 -9.74 17.32
C HIS A 99 -12.73 -10.30 17.22
N LYS A 100 -12.52 -11.31 16.38
CA LYS A 100 -11.19 -11.85 16.07
C LYS A 100 -10.82 -11.51 14.63
N LYS A 101 -9.84 -10.61 14.47
CA LYS A 101 -9.27 -10.25 13.17
C LYS A 101 -8.54 -11.46 12.57
N ARG A 102 -8.72 -11.70 11.27
CA ARG A 102 -7.96 -12.72 10.53
C ARG A 102 -6.47 -12.34 10.48
N GLN A 103 -5.60 -13.30 10.73
CA GLN A 103 -4.14 -13.11 10.80
C GLN A 103 -3.48 -12.83 9.44
N VAL A 104 -4.11 -13.28 8.34
CA VAL A 104 -3.54 -13.19 6.98
C VAL A 104 -4.20 -12.05 6.20
N LEU A 105 -3.37 -11.22 5.54
CA LEU A 105 -3.80 -10.01 4.82
C LEU A 105 -4.56 -10.28 3.51
N HIS A 106 -4.40 -11.45 2.89
CA HIS A 106 -5.04 -11.81 1.61
C HIS A 106 -5.86 -13.10 1.71
N GLN A 107 -6.89 -13.24 0.87
CA GLN A 107 -7.60 -14.52 0.62
C GLN A 107 -7.01 -15.17 -0.64
N ARG A 108 -6.96 -16.51 -0.67
CA ARG A 108 -6.74 -17.30 -1.88
C ARG A 108 -8.07 -17.58 -2.57
#